data_AF-A0A8B6EMR2-F1
#
_entry.id   AF-A0A8B6EMR2-F1
#
_cell.length_a   1.000
_cell.length_b   1.000
_cell.length_c   1.000
_cell.angle_alpha   90.00
_cell.angle_beta   90.00
_cell.angle_gamma   90.00
#
_symmetry.space_group_name_H-M   'P 1'
#
loop_
_entity.id
_entity.type
_entity.pdbx_description
1 polymer ?
#
loop_
_entity_poly.entity_id
_entity_poly.type
_entity_poly.pdbx_seq_one_letter_code
_entity_poly.pdbx_strand_id
1 'polypeptide(L)'
;MNLKLNTKTKLLNSCNNKRRRFKKPWWSNDLTSKWNETCSAENQYLRCTNNSNKSALRTLYLNKRKDFDKLVQQSKRCYWHQCQEDLLYMNNNDSKQFWRKIGNIGIGNERQSAIPNEVVLSDGSVTNNLDSVLHKWKDCFYNLLNQSNNSDPKIVKDDLNLENIIVSDLLDNEITFDEVHNIVMNSKNNKSPGVDLIQSELCKNFLVICTLTKLFNLCFKSGKIPNTWNK
;
A
#
# COMPACT_ATOMS: atom_id res chain seq x y z
N MET A 1 -31.19 4.92 -23.99
CA MET A 1 -30.93 4.22 -22.70
C MET A 1 -31.19 2.73 -22.92
N ASN A 2 -30.20 1.88 -22.60
CA ASN A 2 -30.24 0.40 -22.59
C ASN A 2 -30.25 -0.38 -23.92
N LEU A 3 -29.10 -0.37 -24.60
CA LEU A 3 -28.65 -1.49 -25.46
C LEU A 3 -27.50 -2.23 -24.76
N LYS A 4 -27.84 -3.19 -23.89
CA LYS A 4 -26.90 -4.22 -23.39
C LYS A 4 -27.60 -5.59 -23.33
N LEU A 5 -28.07 -6.04 -24.48
CA LEU A 5 -28.51 -7.42 -24.73
C LEU A 5 -27.89 -7.87 -26.04
N ASN A 6 -26.58 -8.10 -26.05
CA ASN A 6 -25.90 -8.99 -27.02
C ASN A 6 -24.40 -8.99 -26.77
N THR A 7 -23.96 -9.77 -25.79
CA THR A 7 -22.64 -10.41 -25.86
C THR A 7 -22.86 -11.91 -25.70
N LYS A 8 -23.27 -12.51 -26.81
CA LYS A 8 -23.31 -13.96 -27.03
C LYS A 8 -21.98 -14.56 -26.56
N THR A 9 -22.06 -15.50 -25.64
CA THR A 9 -21.00 -16.46 -25.33
C THR A 9 -20.61 -17.16 -26.62
N LYS A 10 -19.47 -16.79 -27.19
CA LYS A 10 -18.84 -17.59 -28.25
C LYS A 10 -18.54 -18.97 -27.66
N LEU A 11 -19.25 -19.99 -28.14
CA LEU A 11 -18.90 -21.40 -27.97
C LEU A 11 -17.51 -21.61 -28.59
N LEU A 12 -16.49 -21.63 -27.72
CA LEU A 12 -15.14 -22.06 -28.10
C LEU A 12 -15.13 -23.59 -28.12
N ASN A 13 -15.44 -24.15 -29.28
CA ASN A 13 -14.96 -25.47 -29.66
C ASN A 13 -13.44 -25.40 -29.79
N SER A 14 -12.71 -25.84 -28.77
CA SER A 14 -11.38 -26.45 -28.96
C SER A 14 -10.93 -27.07 -27.64
N CYS A 15 -11.08 -28.39 -27.56
CA CYS A 15 -10.18 -29.22 -26.79
C CYS A 15 -8.77 -29.13 -27.40
N ASN A 16 -7.90 -28.26 -26.87
CA ASN A 16 -6.49 -28.58 -26.62
C ASN A 16 -5.67 -27.39 -26.08
N ASN A 17 -4.98 -27.70 -24.99
CA ASN A 17 -3.67 -27.21 -24.56
C ASN A 17 -3.43 -25.75 -24.12
N LYS A 18 -3.03 -25.67 -22.83
CA LYS A 18 -1.75 -25.06 -22.39
C LYS A 18 -1.57 -23.57 -22.69
N ARG A 19 -2.31 -22.75 -21.96
CA ARG A 19 -1.69 -21.59 -21.27
C ARG A 19 -2.12 -21.67 -19.83
N ARG A 20 -1.17 -21.55 -18.90
CA ARG A 20 -1.39 -21.55 -17.44
C ARG A 20 -2.44 -20.49 -17.10
N ARG A 21 -3.72 -20.84 -17.15
CA ARG A 21 -4.73 -20.09 -16.42
C ARG A 21 -4.34 -20.34 -14.98
N PHE A 22 -3.81 -19.32 -14.29
CA PHE A 22 -3.66 -19.37 -12.84
C PHE A 22 -4.97 -19.95 -12.32
N LYS A 23 -4.93 -21.19 -11.78
CA LYS A 23 -6.12 -21.78 -11.18
C LYS A 23 -6.55 -20.77 -10.15
N LYS A 24 -7.78 -20.26 -10.30
CA LYS A 24 -8.26 -19.22 -9.40
C LYS A 24 -8.09 -19.75 -7.98
N PRO A 25 -7.58 -18.95 -7.04
CA PRO A 25 -7.15 -19.48 -5.75
C PRO A 25 -8.32 -20.04 -4.91
N TRP A 26 -9.55 -19.62 -5.21
CA TRP A 26 -10.80 -20.15 -4.65
C TRP A 26 -11.37 -21.37 -5.38
N TRP A 27 -10.71 -21.90 -6.42
CA TRP A 27 -11.21 -23.01 -7.22
C TRP A 27 -10.80 -24.37 -6.62
N SER A 28 -11.78 -25.15 -6.18
CA SER A 28 -11.58 -26.46 -5.54
C SER A 28 -11.84 -27.65 -6.48
N ASN A 29 -11.48 -28.85 -6.01
CA ASN A 29 -11.85 -30.10 -6.67
C ASN A 29 -13.38 -30.30 -6.70
N ASP A 30 -14.09 -29.87 -5.65
CA ASP A 30 -15.55 -29.94 -5.58
C ASP A 30 -16.23 -29.08 -6.65
N LEU A 31 -15.71 -27.86 -6.88
CA LEU A 31 -16.17 -26.99 -7.96
C LEU A 31 -15.92 -27.63 -9.33
N THR A 32 -14.80 -28.33 -9.48
CA THR A 32 -14.49 -29.06 -10.72
C THR A 32 -15.49 -30.20 -10.94
N SER A 33 -15.81 -30.97 -9.89
CA SER A 33 -16.81 -32.03 -9.94
C SER A 33 -18.21 -31.48 -10.31
N LYS A 34 -18.66 -30.42 -9.64
CA LYS A 34 -19.96 -29.78 -9.91
C LYS A 34 -20.04 -29.14 -11.29
N TRP A 35 -18.93 -28.61 -11.80
CA TRP A 35 -18.85 -28.12 -13.17
C TRP A 35 -19.04 -29.27 -14.17
N ASN A 36 -18.38 -30.40 -13.96
CA ASN A 36 -18.52 -31.58 -14.82
C ASN A 36 -19.95 -32.14 -14.80
N GLU A 37 -20.60 -32.19 -13.63
CA GLU A 37 -22.03 -32.55 -13.52
C GLU A 37 -22.92 -31.60 -14.33
N THR A 38 -22.65 -30.29 -14.26
CA THR A 38 -23.41 -29.26 -14.99
C THR A 38 -23.23 -29.40 -16.49
N CYS A 39 -22.00 -29.60 -16.97
CA CYS A 39 -21.71 -29.85 -18.39
C CYS A 39 -22.36 -31.14 -18.88
N SER A 40 -22.36 -32.20 -18.07
CA SER A 40 -23.03 -33.46 -18.42
C SER A 40 -24.55 -33.26 -18.60
N ALA A 41 -25.20 -32.57 -17.66
CA ALA A 41 -26.63 -32.24 -17.74
C ALA A 41 -26.95 -31.32 -18.94
N GLU A 42 -26.10 -30.34 -19.22
CA GLU A 42 -26.23 -29.46 -20.39
C GLU A 42 -26.14 -30.25 -21.70
N ASN A 43 -25.15 -31.14 -21.82
CA ASN A 43 -24.98 -31.97 -22.99
C ASN A 43 -26.18 -32.91 -23.21
N GLN A 44 -26.73 -33.51 -22.14
CA GLN A 44 -27.93 -34.35 -22.23
C GLN A 44 -29.14 -33.55 -22.71
N TYR A 45 -29.34 -32.34 -22.17
CA TYR A 45 -30.41 -31.43 -22.61
C TYR A 45 -30.26 -31.02 -24.09
N LEU A 46 -29.06 -30.62 -24.51
CA LEU A 46 -28.80 -30.18 -25.90
C LEU A 46 -28.95 -31.30 -26.93
N ARG A 47 -28.59 -32.53 -26.57
CA ARG A 47 -28.70 -33.71 -27.45
C ARG A 47 -30.11 -34.33 -27.48
N CYS A 48 -31.02 -33.89 -26.60
CA CYS A 48 -32.37 -34.44 -26.54
C CYS A 48 -33.24 -33.91 -27.70
N THR A 49 -33.72 -34.83 -28.54
CA THR A 49 -34.63 -34.55 -29.66
C THR A 49 -36.11 -34.71 -29.30
N ASN A 50 -36.43 -35.52 -28.28
CA ASN A 50 -37.80 -35.76 -27.84
C ASN A 50 -38.30 -34.63 -26.90
N ASN A 51 -39.33 -33.90 -27.34
CA ASN A 51 -39.88 -32.74 -26.63
C ASN A 51 -40.41 -33.06 -25.21
N SER A 52 -40.95 -34.26 -24.99
CA SER A 52 -41.52 -34.65 -23.70
C SER A 52 -40.46 -34.73 -22.60
N ASN A 53 -39.28 -35.27 -22.91
CA ASN A 53 -38.16 -35.43 -21.97
C ASN A 53 -37.28 -34.18 -21.88
N LYS A 54 -37.33 -33.32 -22.91
CA LYS A 54 -36.52 -32.11 -23.00
C LYS A 54 -36.82 -31.10 -21.90
N SER A 55 -38.09 -31.00 -21.47
CA SER A 55 -38.49 -30.12 -20.37
C SER A 55 -37.88 -30.57 -19.02
N ALA A 56 -37.93 -31.87 -18.72
CA ALA A 56 -37.33 -32.42 -17.50
C ALA A 56 -35.80 -32.25 -17.48
N LEU A 57 -35.13 -32.52 -18.60
CA LEU A 57 -33.68 -32.33 -18.74
C LEU A 57 -33.28 -30.86 -18.64
N ARG A 58 -34.09 -29.93 -19.16
CA ARG A 58 -33.89 -28.49 -18.99
C ARG A 58 -33.94 -28.10 -17.53
N THR A 59 -34.94 -28.56 -16.78
CA THR A 59 -35.08 -28.30 -15.34
C THR A 59 -33.90 -28.87 -14.57
N LEU A 60 -33.45 -30.09 -14.89
CA LEU A 60 -32.28 -30.71 -14.28
C LEU A 60 -31.01 -29.86 -14.49
N TYR A 61 -30.74 -29.46 -15.74
CA TYR A 61 -29.61 -28.59 -16.07
C TYR A 61 -29.67 -27.26 -15.32
N LEU A 62 -30.83 -26.59 -15.30
CA LEU A 62 -30.98 -25.30 -14.61
C LEU A 62 -30.73 -25.44 -13.10
N ASN A 63 -31.19 -26.52 -12.47
CA ASN A 63 -30.93 -26.80 -11.06
C ASN A 63 -29.44 -27.02 -10.81
N LYS A 64 -28.77 -27.87 -11.61
CA LYS A 64 -27.32 -28.12 -11.49
C LYS A 64 -26.49 -26.85 -11.67
N ARG A 65 -26.87 -26.01 -12.64
CA ARG A 65 -26.23 -24.71 -12.87
C ARG A 65 -26.43 -23.76 -11.68
N LYS A 66 -27.65 -23.66 -11.14
CA LYS A 66 -27.94 -22.85 -9.96
C LYS A 66 -27.11 -23.28 -8.74
N ASP A 67 -26.99 -24.58 -8.52
CA ASP A 67 -26.20 -25.12 -7.41
C ASP A 67 -24.70 -24.87 -7.61
N PHE A 68 -24.20 -25.04 -8.84
CA PHE A 68 -22.82 -24.69 -9.18
C PHE A 68 -22.54 -23.20 -8.95
N ASP A 69 -23.40 -22.30 -9.43
CA ASP A 69 -23.24 -20.85 -9.26
C ASP A 69 -23.24 -20.46 -7.77
N LYS A 70 -24.12 -21.04 -6.96
CA LYS A 70 -24.12 -20.86 -5.50
C LYS A 70 -22.80 -21.28 -4.87
N LEU A 71 -22.30 -22.46 -5.24
CA LEU A 71 -21.05 -22.99 -4.69
C LEU A 71 -19.86 -22.10 -5.09
N VAL A 72 -19.82 -21.61 -6.33
CA VAL A 72 -18.79 -20.65 -6.78
C VAL A 72 -18.79 -19.38 -5.93
N GLN A 73 -19.97 -18.81 -5.66
CA GLN A 73 -20.07 -17.62 -4.83
C GLN A 73 -19.69 -17.89 -3.37
N GLN A 74 -20.02 -19.07 -2.84
CA GLN A 74 -19.59 -19.49 -1.52
C GLN A 74 -18.06 -19.60 -1.45
N SER A 75 -17.41 -20.32 -2.37
CA SER A 75 -15.95 -20.47 -2.39
C SER A 75 -15.22 -19.14 -2.54
N LYS A 76 -15.74 -18.23 -3.37
CA LYS A 76 -15.20 -16.86 -3.46
C LYS A 76 -15.27 -16.12 -2.12
N ARG A 77 -16.43 -16.14 -1.46
CA ARG A 77 -16.63 -15.45 -0.18
C ARG A 77 -15.72 -16.03 0.90
N CYS A 78 -15.63 -17.35 1.01
CA CYS A 78 -14.73 -18.01 1.96
C CYS A 78 -13.27 -17.63 1.71
N TYR A 79 -12.82 -17.62 0.46
CA TYR A 79 -11.45 -17.23 0.12
C TYR A 79 -11.13 -15.79 0.50
N TRP A 80 -12.01 -14.84 0.16
CA TRP A 80 -11.80 -13.43 0.51
C TRP A 80 -11.86 -13.20 2.02
N HIS A 81 -12.75 -13.89 2.72
CA HIS A 81 -12.80 -13.84 4.17
C HIS A 81 -11.50 -14.39 4.79
N GLN A 82 -10.98 -15.51 4.31
CA GLN A 82 -9.69 -16.04 4.76
C GLN A 82 -8.55 -15.04 4.50
N CYS A 83 -8.51 -14.42 3.32
CA CYS A 83 -7.50 -13.41 3.02
C CYS A 83 -7.57 -12.21 3.98
N GLN A 84 -8.77 -11.80 4.38
CA GLN A 84 -8.97 -10.75 5.37
C GLN A 84 -8.49 -11.18 6.77
N GLU A 85 -8.86 -12.38 7.22
CA GLU A 85 -8.41 -12.93 8.51
C GLU A 85 -6.88 -13.04 8.58
N ASP A 86 -6.24 -13.53 7.52
CA ASP A 86 -4.79 -13.59 7.41
C ASP A 86 -4.15 -12.19 7.55
N LEU A 87 -4.77 -11.16 6.95
CA LEU A 87 -4.28 -9.77 7.06
C LEU A 87 -4.44 -9.22 8.48
N LEU A 88 -5.58 -9.47 9.12
CA LEU A 88 -5.82 -9.05 10.52
C LEU A 88 -4.85 -9.74 11.48
N TYR A 89 -4.60 -11.03 11.28
CA TYR A 89 -3.61 -11.79 12.03
C TYR A 89 -2.19 -11.22 11.83
N MET A 90 -1.81 -10.91 10.59
CA MET A 90 -0.51 -10.30 10.29
C MET A 90 -0.38 -8.91 10.92
N ASN A 91 -1.42 -8.10 10.92
CA ASN A 91 -1.39 -6.76 11.53
C ASN A 91 -1.02 -6.81 13.02
N ASN A 92 -1.54 -7.80 13.75
CA ASN A 92 -1.31 -7.93 15.18
C ASN A 92 0.01 -8.60 15.55
N ASN A 93 0.59 -9.41 14.66
CA ASN A 93 1.78 -10.24 14.97
C ASN A 93 3.04 -9.88 14.18
N ASP A 94 2.90 -9.41 12.94
CA ASP A 94 4.02 -9.09 12.03
C ASP A 94 3.65 -7.94 11.09
N SER A 95 3.84 -6.71 11.58
CA SER A 95 3.53 -5.49 10.83
C SER A 95 4.29 -5.39 9.51
N LYS A 96 5.49 -5.97 9.42
CA LYS A 96 6.31 -5.96 8.20
C LYS A 96 5.68 -6.85 7.12
N GLN A 97 5.21 -8.03 7.48
CA GLN A 97 4.50 -8.91 6.55
C GLN A 97 3.16 -8.33 6.12
N PHE A 98 2.43 -7.69 7.03
CA PHE A 98 1.19 -6.99 6.74
C PHE A 98 1.38 -5.96 5.61
N TRP A 99 2.30 -5.01 5.79
CA TRP A 99 2.56 -3.96 4.80
C TRP A 99 3.10 -4.51 3.48
N ARG A 100 3.91 -5.58 3.53
CA ARG A 100 4.36 -6.27 2.32
C ARG A 100 3.19 -6.85 1.53
N LYS A 101 2.22 -7.48 2.21
CA LYS A 101 1.05 -8.10 1.57
C LYS A 101 0.07 -7.05 1.04
N ILE A 102 -0.13 -5.94 1.76
CA ILE A 102 -0.88 -4.78 1.28
C ILE A 102 -0.21 -4.15 0.04
N GLY A 103 1.12 -4.00 0.05
CA GLY A 103 1.86 -3.48 -1.10
C GLY A 103 1.63 -4.29 -2.39
N ASN A 104 1.46 -5.60 -2.27
CA ASN A 104 1.15 -6.50 -3.40
C ASN A 104 -0.30 -6.40 -3.91
N ILE A 105 -1.23 -5.85 -3.12
CA ILE A 105 -2.63 -5.64 -3.52
C ILE A 105 -2.77 -4.34 -4.33
N GLY A 106 -1.94 -3.33 -4.00
CA GLY A 106 -1.93 -2.04 -4.70
C GLY A 106 -0.98 -1.99 -5.91
N ILE A 107 -0.58 -0.76 -6.26
CA ILE A 107 0.33 -0.41 -7.37
C ILE A 107 1.74 -1.01 -7.17
N GLY A 108 2.01 -1.86 -6.18
CA GLY A 108 3.34 -2.41 -5.90
C GLY A 108 4.02 -3.08 -7.10
N ASN A 109 3.24 -3.69 -8.01
CA ASN A 109 3.76 -4.27 -9.25
C ASN A 109 3.90 -3.25 -10.40
N GLU A 110 3.25 -2.09 -10.28
CA GLU A 110 3.24 -0.98 -11.24
C GLU A 110 4.08 0.22 -10.77
N ARG A 111 4.74 0.12 -9.61
CA ARG A 111 5.75 1.09 -9.17
C ARG A 111 6.89 1.04 -10.17
N GLN A 112 6.79 1.86 -11.22
CA GLN A 112 7.96 2.22 -11.99
C GLN A 112 8.97 2.78 -10.98
N SER A 113 10.16 2.19 -10.95
CA SER A 113 11.26 2.65 -10.08
C SER A 113 11.77 4.04 -10.47
N ALA A 114 11.31 4.57 -11.59
CA ALA A 114 11.61 5.90 -12.08
C ALA A 114 10.56 6.89 -11.58
N ILE A 115 11.03 8.01 -11.02
CA ILE A 115 10.21 9.19 -10.80
C ILE A 115 9.66 9.61 -12.18
N PRO A 116 8.36 9.94 -12.31
CA PRO A 116 7.82 10.46 -13.55
C PRO A 116 8.57 11.74 -13.93
N ASN A 117 9.41 11.66 -14.97
CA ASN A 117 10.14 12.80 -15.53
C ASN A 117 9.26 13.61 -16.49
N GLU A 118 7.94 13.49 -16.38
CA GLU A 118 6.97 14.14 -17.24
C GLU A 118 6.07 15.04 -16.40
N VAL A 119 5.92 16.29 -16.82
CA VAL A 119 5.00 17.25 -16.19
C VAL A 119 4.06 17.83 -17.22
N VAL A 120 2.83 18.09 -16.79
CA VAL A 120 1.84 18.82 -17.57
C VAL A 120 2.05 20.32 -17.37
N LEU A 121 2.34 21.02 -18.46
CA LEU A 121 2.48 22.47 -18.50
C LEU A 121 1.10 23.14 -18.44
N SER A 122 1.09 24.45 -18.20
CA SER A 122 -0.16 25.20 -18.01
C SER A 122 -1.03 25.28 -19.27
N ASP A 123 -0.44 25.03 -20.44
CA ASP A 123 -1.14 24.93 -21.74
C ASP A 123 -1.69 23.52 -22.02
N GLY A 124 -1.53 22.58 -21.08
CA GLY A 124 -1.96 21.19 -21.23
C GLY A 124 -0.99 20.31 -22.02
N SER A 125 0.14 20.84 -22.49
CA SER A 125 1.20 20.04 -23.13
C SER A 125 2.01 19.26 -22.09
N VAL A 126 2.62 18.14 -22.50
CA VAL A 126 3.48 17.32 -21.64
C VAL A 126 4.93 17.55 -22.04
N THR A 127 5.78 17.87 -21.05
CA THR A 127 7.23 17.99 -21.26
C THR A 127 7.99 17.00 -20.40
N ASN A 128 9.06 16.46 -20.96
CA ASN A 128 10.01 15.57 -20.31
C ASN A 128 11.41 16.20 -20.16
N ASN A 129 11.53 17.51 -20.46
CA ASN A 129 12.77 18.25 -20.30
C ASN A 129 13.05 18.49 -18.80
N LEU A 130 14.24 18.11 -18.34
CA LEU A 130 14.63 18.14 -16.93
C LEU A 130 14.47 19.54 -16.30
N ASP A 131 14.94 20.59 -16.97
CA ASP A 131 14.85 21.96 -16.46
C ASP A 131 13.39 22.41 -16.33
N SER A 132 12.56 22.07 -17.33
CA SER A 132 11.13 22.38 -17.33
C SER A 132 10.38 21.66 -16.20
N VAL A 133 10.72 20.39 -15.98
CA VAL A 133 10.18 19.58 -14.88
C VAL A 133 10.57 20.18 -13.54
N LEU A 134 11.86 20.45 -13.32
CA LEU A 134 12.35 21.01 -12.05
C LEU A 134 11.75 22.40 -11.77
N HIS A 135 11.62 23.25 -12.79
CA HIS A 135 11.00 24.56 -12.63
C HIS A 135 9.52 24.44 -12.28
N LYS A 136 8.78 23.54 -12.94
CA LYS A 136 7.37 23.29 -12.61
C LYS A 136 7.19 22.78 -11.18
N TRP A 137 8.03 21.83 -10.75
CA TRP A 137 8.03 21.35 -9.37
C TRP A 137 8.34 22.47 -8.38
N LYS A 138 9.38 23.27 -8.65
CA LYS A 138 9.69 24.45 -7.85
C LYS A 138 8.48 25.35 -7.74
N ASP A 139 7.89 25.80 -8.84
CA ASP A 139 6.76 26.73 -8.83
C ASP A 139 5.54 26.19 -8.07
N CYS A 140 5.21 24.92 -8.27
CA CYS A 140 4.07 24.28 -7.61
C CYS A 140 4.23 24.24 -6.08
N PHE A 141 5.44 24.02 -5.58
CA PHE A 141 5.69 23.82 -4.15
C PHE A 141 6.36 25.02 -3.47
N TYR A 142 6.86 26.01 -4.22
CA TYR A 142 7.63 27.13 -3.68
C TYR A 142 6.83 27.90 -2.65
N ASN A 143 5.59 28.28 -2.99
CA ASN A 143 4.72 29.00 -2.07
C ASN A 143 4.17 28.11 -0.95
N LEU A 144 4.04 26.80 -1.18
CA LEU A 144 3.60 25.86 -0.15
C LEU A 144 4.64 25.74 0.96
N LEU A 145 5.92 25.63 0.58
CA LEU A 145 7.03 25.34 1.49
C LEU A 145 7.73 26.60 2.01
N ASN A 146 7.69 27.71 1.28
CA ASN A 146 8.36 28.96 1.61
C ASN A 146 7.36 30.10 1.82
N GLN A 147 6.29 29.83 2.59
CA GLN A 147 5.38 30.89 3.02
C GLN A 147 6.20 31.96 3.76
N SER A 148 6.14 33.20 3.31
CA SER A 148 6.76 34.31 4.04
C SER A 148 6.06 34.40 5.39
N ASN A 149 6.84 34.50 6.48
CA ASN A 149 6.36 34.63 7.86
C ASN A 149 5.55 35.91 8.14
N ASN A 150 4.97 36.54 7.11
CA ASN A 150 4.07 37.69 7.21
C ASN A 150 2.61 37.29 7.41
N SER A 151 2.30 36.00 7.44
CA SER A 151 1.06 35.53 8.06
C SER A 151 1.24 35.60 9.57
N ASP A 152 0.60 36.59 10.18
CA ASP A 152 0.30 36.60 11.60
C ASP A 152 -0.14 35.17 12.01
N PRO A 153 0.51 34.50 12.97
CA PRO A 153 0.20 33.09 13.32
C PRO A 153 -1.25 32.88 13.82
N LYS A 154 -2.06 33.93 13.84
CA LYS A 154 -3.48 33.91 14.19
C LYS A 154 -4.42 33.68 13.00
N ILE A 155 -3.98 33.82 11.73
CA ILE A 155 -4.90 33.81 10.57
C ILE A 155 -5.03 32.43 9.91
N VAL A 156 -4.20 31.44 10.27
CA VAL A 156 -4.36 30.04 9.80
C VAL A 156 -5.30 29.24 10.71
N LYS A 157 -6.36 29.87 11.22
CA LYS A 157 -7.32 29.22 12.13
C LYS A 157 -8.56 28.65 11.46
N ASP A 158 -8.89 29.08 10.25
CA ASP A 158 -10.21 28.77 9.70
C ASP A 158 -10.24 27.57 8.75
N ASP A 159 -9.10 27.08 8.23
CA ASP A 159 -9.06 25.99 7.23
C ASP A 159 -8.17 24.79 7.58
N LEU A 160 -7.51 24.78 8.73
CA LEU A 160 -6.82 23.59 9.24
C LEU A 160 -7.69 22.97 10.34
N ASN A 161 -7.93 21.65 10.28
CA ASN A 161 -8.50 20.89 11.40
C ASN A 161 -7.66 21.14 12.65
N LEU A 162 -8.10 22.11 13.48
CA LEU A 162 -7.40 22.60 14.66
C LEU A 162 -7.22 21.53 15.75
N GLU A 163 -7.91 20.39 15.63
CA GLU A 163 -7.80 19.28 16.58
C GLU A 163 -6.40 18.64 16.61
N ASN A 164 -5.53 18.90 15.63
CA ASN A 164 -4.18 18.31 15.57
C ASN A 164 -3.03 19.31 15.77
N ILE A 165 -3.29 20.60 15.98
CA ILE A 165 -2.22 21.51 16.42
C ILE A 165 -2.12 21.37 17.94
N ILE A 166 -1.42 20.33 18.39
CA ILE A 166 -0.86 20.36 19.72
C ILE A 166 0.19 21.46 19.67
N VAL A 167 -0.18 22.68 20.08
CA VAL A 167 0.79 23.70 20.51
C VAL A 167 1.38 23.14 21.79
N SER A 168 2.32 22.21 21.62
CA SER A 168 3.02 21.60 22.72
C SER A 168 4.30 22.39 22.89
N ASP A 169 4.28 23.30 23.88
CA ASP A 169 5.50 23.89 24.43
C ASP A 169 6.51 22.79 24.87
N LEU A 170 6.08 21.52 24.92
CA LEU A 170 6.93 20.34 25.13
C LEU A 170 8.11 20.26 24.15
N LEU A 171 7.90 20.56 22.87
CA LEU A 171 8.96 20.46 21.85
C LEU A 171 9.90 21.66 21.81
N ASP A 172 9.49 22.77 22.44
CA ASP A 172 10.29 23.99 22.54
C ASP A 172 11.13 24.06 23.82
N ASN A 173 10.99 23.08 24.71
CA ASN A 173 11.79 22.97 25.92
C ASN A 173 13.23 22.54 25.63
N GLU A 174 14.12 22.84 26.59
CA GLU A 174 15.50 22.35 26.54
C GLU A 174 15.54 20.82 26.57
N ILE A 175 16.45 20.25 25.78
CA ILE A 175 16.72 18.81 25.74
C ILE A 175 17.25 18.40 27.11
N THR A 176 16.58 17.46 27.75
CA THR A 176 16.90 16.99 29.10
C THR A 176 18.05 15.99 29.09
N PHE A 177 18.68 15.81 30.26
CA PHE A 177 19.69 14.77 30.45
C PHE A 177 19.11 13.37 30.21
N ASP A 178 17.89 13.11 30.71
CA ASP A 178 17.27 11.79 30.64
C ASP A 178 16.94 11.37 29.21
N GLU A 179 16.51 12.31 28.36
CA GLU A 179 16.31 12.07 26.92
C GLU A 179 17.61 11.60 26.26
N VAL A 180 18.71 12.35 26.47
CA VAL A 180 20.02 12.01 25.89
C VAL A 180 20.53 10.69 26.47
N HIS A 181 20.41 10.50 27.78
CA HIS A 181 20.83 9.29 28.46
C HIS A 181 20.12 8.05 27.88
N ASN A 182 18.79 8.10 27.72
CA ASN A 182 18.01 6.99 27.20
C ASN A 182 18.40 6.65 25.75
N ILE A 183 18.62 7.66 24.91
CA ILE A 183 19.04 7.47 23.51
C ILE A 183 20.44 6.85 23.45
N VAL A 184 21.38 7.39 24.22
CA VAL A 184 22.77 6.93 24.24
C VAL A 184 22.88 5.51 24.79
N MET A 185 22.14 5.17 25.84
CA MET A 185 22.14 3.81 26.40
C MET A 185 21.57 2.77 25.43
N ASN A 186 20.56 3.15 24.66
CA ASN A 186 19.96 2.30 23.63
C ASN A 186 20.79 2.16 22.35
N SER A 187 21.90 2.90 22.23
CA SER A 187 22.82 2.75 21.09
C SER A 187 23.46 1.36 21.07
N LYS A 188 23.65 0.82 19.86
CA LYS A 188 24.19 -0.54 19.64
C LYS A 188 25.68 -0.59 19.94
N ASN A 189 26.11 -1.56 20.74
CA ASN A 189 27.52 -1.84 21.02
C ASN A 189 28.21 -2.54 19.83
N ASN A 190 29.54 -2.50 19.82
CA ASN A 190 30.46 -3.16 18.89
C ASN A 190 30.19 -2.79 17.42
N LYS A 191 29.77 -1.55 17.19
CA LYS A 191 29.67 -0.98 15.85
C LYS A 191 30.98 -0.31 15.47
N SER A 192 31.31 -0.36 14.18
CA SER A 192 32.44 0.38 13.65
C SER A 192 32.28 1.87 13.98
N PRO A 193 33.30 2.52 14.55
CA PRO A 193 33.23 3.93 14.89
C PRO A 193 33.13 4.79 13.62
N GLY A 194 32.66 6.02 13.79
CA GLY A 194 32.54 6.98 12.70
C GLY A 194 33.90 7.53 12.23
N VAL A 195 33.86 8.61 11.47
CA VAL A 195 35.07 9.35 11.05
C VAL A 195 35.88 9.90 12.23
N ASP A 196 35.22 10.10 13.36
CA ASP A 196 35.80 10.56 14.62
C ASP A 196 36.53 9.45 15.41
N LEU A 197 36.41 8.20 14.97
CA LEU A 197 36.95 7.01 15.65
C LEU A 197 36.43 6.82 17.09
N ILE A 198 35.33 7.48 17.45
CA ILE A 198 34.71 7.36 18.78
C ILE A 198 33.77 6.15 18.79
N GLN A 199 34.02 5.22 19.70
CA GLN A 199 33.16 4.07 19.91
C GLN A 199 31.89 4.44 20.69
N SER A 200 30.77 3.80 20.35
CA SER A 200 29.47 4.02 20.98
C SER A 200 29.48 3.83 22.50
N GLU A 201 30.34 2.95 22.99
CA GLU A 201 30.53 2.58 24.38
C GLU A 201 31.12 3.73 25.18
N LEU A 202 32.02 4.51 24.57
CA LEU A 202 32.61 5.68 25.22
C LEU A 202 31.55 6.76 25.46
N CYS A 203 30.59 6.89 24.54
CA CYS A 203 29.49 7.83 24.66
C CYS A 203 28.57 7.51 25.85
N LYS A 204 28.52 6.26 26.33
CA LYS A 204 27.71 5.83 27.48
C LYS A 204 28.26 6.28 28.83
N ASN A 205 29.40 6.98 28.85
CA ASN A 205 29.92 7.59 30.07
C ASN A 205 29.07 8.79 30.49
N PHE A 206 28.76 8.88 31.79
CA PHE A 206 27.97 9.97 32.39
C PHE A 206 28.47 11.37 32.00
N LEU A 207 29.79 11.62 32.06
CA LEU A 207 30.37 12.93 31.72
C LEU A 207 30.16 13.28 30.25
N VAL A 208 30.24 12.28 29.37
CA VAL A 208 30.03 12.46 27.94
C VAL A 208 28.56 12.78 27.68
N ILE A 209 27.62 12.07 28.31
CA ILE A 209 26.20 12.37 28.23
C ILE A 209 25.91 13.81 28.70
N CYS A 210 26.44 14.23 29.86
CA CYS A 210 26.29 15.62 30.31
C CYS A 210 26.83 16.65 29.31
N THR A 211 27.94 16.32 28.64
CA THR A 211 28.57 17.20 27.65
C THR A 211 27.74 17.27 26.38
N LEU A 212 27.22 16.13 25.92
CA LEU A 212 26.32 16.04 24.76
C LEU A 212 25.03 16.81 25.00
N THR A 213 24.40 16.66 26.18
CA THR A 213 23.19 17.43 26.52
C THR A 213 23.43 18.94 26.44
N LYS A 214 24.57 19.42 26.95
CA LYS A 214 24.94 20.85 26.84
C LYS A 214 25.18 21.27 25.40
N LEU A 215 25.89 20.46 24.63
CA LEU A 215 26.18 20.72 23.21
C LEU A 215 24.89 20.80 22.39
N PHE A 216 23.98 19.84 22.57
CA PHE A 216 22.70 19.80 21.87
C PHE A 216 21.84 21.01 22.21
N ASN A 217 21.74 21.38 23.49
CA ASN A 217 21.04 22.61 23.89
C ASN A 217 21.68 23.88 23.33
N LEU A 218 23.02 23.93 23.23
CA LEU A 218 23.70 25.05 22.60
C LEU A 218 23.37 25.14 21.11
N CYS A 219 23.37 24.01 20.40
CA CYS A 219 22.98 23.96 18.98
C CYS A 219 21.51 24.36 18.80
N PHE A 220 20.63 23.84 19.66
CA PHE A 220 19.19 24.11 19.64
C PHE A 220 18.88 25.59 19.86
N LYS A 221 19.44 26.20 20.92
CA LYS A 221 19.22 27.62 21.24
C LYS A 221 19.85 28.57 20.22
N SER A 222 21.03 28.24 19.71
CA SER A 222 21.75 29.13 18.79
C SER A 222 21.35 28.96 17.33
N GLY A 223 20.69 27.86 16.97
CA GLY A 223 20.44 27.47 15.59
C GLY A 223 21.72 27.17 14.80
N LYS A 224 22.87 27.05 15.46
CA LYS A 224 24.18 26.82 14.84
C LYS A 224 24.67 25.42 15.18
N ILE A 225 25.20 24.72 14.20
CA ILE A 225 25.83 23.40 14.37
C ILE A 225 27.35 23.50 14.18
N PRO A 226 28.14 22.59 14.78
CA PRO A 226 29.57 22.53 14.53
C PRO A 226 29.89 22.35 13.04
N ASN A 227 30.83 23.13 12.52
CA ASN A 227 31.24 23.04 11.11
C ASN A 227 31.72 21.63 10.71
N THR A 228 32.26 20.87 11.66
CA THR A 228 32.70 19.48 11.44
C THR A 228 31.57 18.51 11.12
N TRP A 229 30.30 18.89 11.36
CA TRP A 229 29.13 18.06 11.04
C TRP A 229 28.58 18.31 9.63
N ASN A 230 28.89 19.45 9.02
CA ASN A 230 28.60 19.72 7.61
C ASN A 230 29.71 19.12 6.75
N LYS A 231 29.50 17.90 6.26
CA LYS A 231 30.26 17.34 5.14
C LYS A 231 29.54 17.59 3.82
#